data_AF-A0A8S2E1F7-F1
#
_entry.id   AF-A0A8S2E1F7-F1
#
_cell.length_a   1.000
_cell.length_b   1.000
_cell.length_c   1.000
_cell.angle_alpha   90.00
_cell.angle_beta   90.00
_cell.angle_gamma   90.00
#
_symmetry.space_group_name_H-M   'P 1'
#
loop_
_entity.id
_entity.type
_entity.pdbx_description
1 polymer ?
#
loop_
_entity_poly.entity_id
_entity_poly.type
_entity_poly.pdbx_seq_one_letter_code
_entity_poly.pdbx_strand_id
1 'polypeptide(L)'
;FYFATKFDLLLMFISSIVSIIHGSTMPLLLFIFGQLTNKFIQQTTDLCTLNLTEISSLYCPSTVELNRKNFYNNFKLCNLTALNITVPNLQKDIGQQALYITMIGCIVFLFGYIQITLWSITIERQILCLKKFIFHVILNKNLTYFDKKKTGELNTTITENINKIYNGIGYRLVFVLQFLSTFITGSIIGFVKGWQLSLVIYAFAPLLIGCAFIFSKFMPIMTKRELESYSKAGTIAQEVLSSIKTVFAYNGSKYEHSRYTKHLHKAKQTGIRKGMINGLLIGFFRFILYCIYAVGFYRGAQLVHQHKANIGDIFVIFFTIIIAIFSFGQATTNLQFFGEAIGAMKYLCQILDTSLTSVKSQQQKNDKETITAYDGLKLDQLKGDIEFDNVCFSYPRRSEMNVLSNLSFKIKFGDTVAIIGHNGCGK
;
A
#
# COMPACT_ATOMS: atom_id res chain seq x y z
N PHE A 1 8.84 -14.57 -3.00
CA PHE A 1 9.24 -15.22 -1.74
C PHE A 1 10.23 -16.38 -1.92
N TYR A 2 11.07 -16.40 -2.98
CA TYR A 2 12.03 -17.49 -3.20
C TYR A 2 13.11 -17.57 -2.10
N PHE A 3 13.56 -16.42 -1.60
CA PHE A 3 14.58 -16.32 -0.55
C PHE A 3 14.03 -16.51 0.87
N ALA A 4 12.75 -16.87 1.03
CA ALA A 4 12.15 -17.08 2.34
C ALA A 4 12.63 -18.41 2.95
N THR A 5 13.21 -18.36 4.15
CA THR A 5 13.53 -19.58 4.91
C THR A 5 12.24 -20.21 5.48
N LYS A 6 12.30 -21.46 5.96
CA LYS A 6 11.17 -22.10 6.66
C LYS A 6 10.68 -21.26 7.84
N PHE A 7 11.60 -20.62 8.56
CA PHE A 7 11.28 -19.71 9.65
C PHE A 7 10.58 -18.43 9.15
N ASP A 8 11.03 -17.86 8.03
CA ASP A 8 10.36 -16.69 7.45
C ASP A 8 8.94 -17.02 6.98
N LEU A 9 8.73 -18.19 6.39
CA LEU A 9 7.40 -18.68 6.01
C LEU A 9 6.48 -18.85 7.22
N LEU A 10 7.01 -19.38 8.34
CA LEU A 10 6.27 -19.49 9.59
C LEU A 10 5.86 -18.10 10.11
N LEU A 11 6.79 -17.15 10.18
CA LEU A 11 6.51 -15.79 10.62
C LEU A 11 5.50 -15.07 9.72
N MET A 12 5.61 -15.23 8.41
CA MET A 12 4.65 -14.69 7.45
C MET A 12 3.26 -15.30 7.63
N PHE A 13 3.17 -16.61 7.90
CA PHE A 13 1.91 -17.29 8.17
C PHE A 13 1.25 -16.75 9.46
N ILE A 14 2.02 -16.63 10.54
CA ILE A 14 1.54 -16.06 11.82
C ILE A 14 1.05 -14.62 11.60
N SER A 15 1.85 -13.78 10.92
CA SER A 15 1.48 -12.40 10.62
C SER A 15 0.20 -12.33 9.78
N SER A 16 0.03 -13.23 8.80
CA SER A 16 -1.19 -13.31 7.98
C SER A 16 -2.43 -13.60 8.83
N ILE A 17 -2.37 -14.58 9.75
CA ILE A 17 -3.47 -14.89 10.66
C ILE A 17 -3.78 -13.68 11.56
N VAL A 18 -2.77 -13.07 12.16
CA VAL A 18 -2.92 -11.90 13.03
C VAL A 18 -3.56 -10.74 12.25
N SER A 19 -3.19 -10.55 10.98
CA SER A 19 -3.77 -9.50 10.13
C SER A 19 -5.25 -9.73 9.83
N ILE A 20 -5.67 -10.99 9.66
CA ILE A 20 -7.07 -11.33 9.47
C ILE A 20 -7.85 -11.02 10.75
N ILE A 21 -7.33 -11.39 11.93
CA ILE A 21 -8.00 -11.12 13.20
C ILE A 21 -8.09 -9.61 13.45
N HIS A 22 -6.99 -8.88 13.26
CA HIS A 22 -6.98 -7.42 13.37
C HIS A 22 -7.99 -6.77 12.41
N GLY A 23 -8.06 -7.23 11.15
CA GLY A 23 -9.04 -6.75 10.17
C GLY A 23 -10.50 -6.95 10.60
N SER A 24 -10.80 -8.07 11.27
CA SER A 24 -12.15 -8.39 11.78
C SER A 24 -12.58 -7.54 12.97
N THR A 25 -11.64 -6.86 13.61
CA THR A 25 -11.88 -6.20 14.89
C THR A 25 -12.68 -4.89 14.75
N MET A 26 -12.47 -4.15 13.65
CA MET A 26 -13.22 -2.90 13.40
C MET A 26 -14.72 -3.12 13.20
N PRO A 27 -15.18 -4.09 12.38
CA PRO A 27 -16.60 -4.43 12.29
C PRO A 27 -17.19 -4.93 13.61
N LEU A 28 -16.42 -5.69 14.39
CA LEU A 28 -16.85 -6.16 15.72
C LEU A 28 -17.06 -5.01 16.71
N LEU A 29 -16.18 -4.00 16.67
CA LEU A 29 -16.32 -2.79 17.48
C LEU A 29 -17.64 -2.06 17.18
N LEU A 30 -18.01 -1.94 15.91
CA LEU A 30 -19.27 -1.31 15.50
C LEU A 30 -20.48 -2.12 15.95
N PHE A 31 -20.39 -3.44 15.94
CA PHE A 31 -21.43 -4.30 16.48
C PHE A 31 -21.70 -4.03 17.97
N ILE A 32 -20.64 -3.91 18.78
CA ILE A 32 -20.75 -3.56 20.21
C ILE A 32 -21.30 -2.15 20.38
N PHE A 33 -20.85 -1.19 19.56
CA PHE A 33 -21.37 0.17 19.55
C PHE A 33 -22.88 0.22 19.26
N GLY A 34 -23.37 -0.61 18.34
CA GLY A 34 -24.81 -0.73 18.07
C GLY A 34 -25.60 -1.28 19.26
N GLN A 35 -25.06 -2.27 19.97
CA GLN A 35 -25.67 -2.77 21.20
C GLN A 35 -25.73 -1.70 22.29
N LEU A 36 -24.66 -0.91 22.45
CA LEU A 36 -24.63 0.23 23.38
C LEU A 36 -25.69 1.26 23.02
N THR A 37 -25.80 1.59 21.73
CA THR A 37 -26.83 2.50 21.22
C THR A 37 -28.24 2.00 21.54
N ASN A 38 -28.52 0.70 21.32
CA ASN A 38 -29.82 0.11 21.65
C ASN A 38 -30.13 0.25 23.15
N LYS A 39 -29.16 0.00 24.03
CA LYS A 39 -29.35 0.12 25.50
C LYS A 39 -29.67 1.56 25.92
N PHE A 40 -28.95 2.55 25.40
CA PHE A 40 -29.23 3.97 25.69
C PHE A 40 -30.62 4.40 25.23
N ILE A 41 -31.01 3.98 24.02
CA ILE A 41 -32.32 4.33 23.47
C ILE A 41 -33.43 3.66 24.27
N GLN A 42 -33.27 2.38 24.60
CA GLN A 42 -34.23 1.63 25.41
C GLN A 42 -34.46 2.29 26.77
N GLN A 43 -33.38 2.70 27.45
CA GLN A 43 -33.50 3.42 28.72
C GLN A 43 -34.22 4.76 28.56
N THR A 44 -33.93 5.51 27.49
CA THR A 44 -34.60 6.79 27.23
C THR A 44 -36.10 6.58 26.99
N THR A 45 -36.48 5.53 26.25
CA THR A 45 -37.89 5.16 26.06
C THR A 45 -38.56 4.69 27.36
N ASP A 46 -37.85 3.94 28.20
CA ASP A 46 -38.37 3.47 29.51
C ASP A 46 -38.60 4.66 30.46
N LEU A 47 -37.67 5.63 30.50
CA LEU A 47 -37.82 6.86 31.28
C LEU A 47 -39.00 7.73 30.78
N CYS A 48 -39.18 7.85 29.47
CA CYS A 48 -40.29 8.59 28.88
C CYS A 48 -41.64 7.91 29.13
N THR A 49 -41.71 6.58 29.05
CA THR A 49 -42.94 5.82 29.32
C THR A 49 -43.34 5.87 30.79
N LEU A 50 -42.37 5.78 31.72
CA LEU A 50 -42.61 5.97 33.16
C LEU A 50 -43.24 7.35 33.45
N ASN A 51 -42.68 8.43 32.88
CA ASN A 51 -43.26 9.77 33.00
C ASN A 51 -44.69 9.86 32.45
N LEU A 52 -45.01 9.16 31.35
CA LEU A 52 -46.35 9.14 30.76
C LEU A 52 -47.35 8.30 31.57
N THR A 53 -46.94 7.16 32.14
CA THR A 53 -47.78 6.34 33.01
C THR A 53 -48.07 6.99 34.36
N GLU A 54 -47.13 7.77 34.89
CA GLU A 54 -47.36 8.61 36.07
C GLU A 54 -48.37 9.73 35.78
N ILE A 55 -48.37 10.29 34.57
CA ILE A 55 -49.37 11.30 34.15
C ILE A 55 -50.74 10.67 33.85
N SER A 56 -50.79 9.45 33.29
CA SER A 56 -52.06 8.78 32.98
C SER A 56 -52.73 8.16 34.21
N SER A 57 -51.97 7.64 35.18
CA SER A 57 -52.51 7.18 36.47
C SER A 57 -52.99 8.33 37.39
N LEU A 58 -52.61 9.57 37.05
CA LEU A 58 -53.13 10.81 37.63
C LEU A 58 -54.52 11.20 37.08
N TYR A 59 -54.91 10.64 35.93
CA TYR A 59 -56.20 10.88 35.26
C TYR A 59 -56.95 9.55 35.10
N CYS A 60 -57.75 9.22 36.14
CA CYS A 60 -58.66 8.05 36.33
C CYS A 60 -58.06 6.91 37.18
N PRO A 61 -58.69 6.55 38.32
CA PRO A 61 -60.14 6.34 38.43
C PRO A 61 -60.85 7.20 39.49
N SER A 62 -62.14 7.41 39.24
CA SER A 62 -63.16 7.80 40.21
C SER A 62 -63.06 6.97 41.51
N THR A 63 -63.18 7.64 42.65
CA THR A 63 -63.38 7.09 44.03
C THR A 63 -62.18 6.75 44.92
N VAL A 64 -61.14 7.60 44.98
CA VAL A 64 -60.26 7.63 46.16
C VAL A 64 -59.99 9.07 46.59
N GLU A 65 -60.35 9.42 47.83
CA GLU A 65 -59.92 10.67 48.47
C GLU A 65 -58.39 10.68 48.60
N LEU A 66 -57.73 11.26 47.58
CA LEU A 66 -56.29 11.47 47.56
C LEU A 66 -55.95 12.63 48.49
N ASN A 67 -55.59 12.29 49.73
CA ASN A 67 -55.01 13.24 50.66
C ASN A 67 -53.69 13.78 50.05
N ARG A 68 -53.59 15.11 49.85
CA ARG A 68 -52.54 15.78 49.05
C ARG A 68 -51.11 15.40 49.44
N LYS A 69 -50.87 15.06 50.73
CA LYS A 69 -49.56 14.61 51.23
C LYS A 69 -49.17 13.19 50.76
N ASN A 70 -50.12 12.27 50.64
CA ASN A 70 -49.84 10.90 50.19
C ASN A 70 -49.60 10.83 48.68
N PHE A 71 -50.24 11.72 47.92
CA PHE A 71 -50.02 11.87 46.49
C PHE A 71 -48.55 12.25 46.17
N TYR A 72 -48.04 13.33 46.78
CA TYR A 72 -46.66 13.77 46.56
C TYR A 72 -45.62 12.74 47.08
N ASN A 73 -45.89 12.08 48.20
CA ASN A 73 -44.96 11.10 48.75
C ASN A 73 -44.90 9.81 47.90
N ASN A 74 -46.03 9.29 47.43
CA ASN A 74 -46.06 8.09 46.58
C ASN A 74 -45.52 8.37 45.18
N PHE A 75 -45.82 9.55 44.60
CA PHE A 75 -45.26 9.99 43.33
C PHE A 75 -43.74 10.12 43.40
N LYS A 76 -43.22 10.74 44.48
CA LYS A 76 -41.78 10.88 44.70
C LYS A 76 -41.11 9.53 44.96
N LEU A 77 -41.78 8.59 45.63
CA LEU A 77 -41.24 7.26 45.95
C LEU A 77 -41.21 6.32 44.72
N CYS A 78 -42.24 6.31 43.86
CA CYS A 78 -42.23 5.56 42.60
C CYS A 78 -41.16 6.07 41.63
N ASN A 79 -41.07 7.39 41.46
CA ASN A 79 -40.10 7.99 40.58
C ASN A 79 -38.66 7.76 41.09
N LEU A 80 -38.41 7.88 42.42
CA LEU A 80 -37.12 7.53 43.02
C LEU A 80 -36.79 6.02 42.93
N THR A 81 -37.73 5.12 43.16
CA THR A 81 -37.46 3.66 43.10
C THR A 81 -37.24 3.18 41.68
N ALA A 82 -37.99 3.70 40.70
CA ALA A 82 -37.77 3.42 39.28
C ALA A 82 -36.42 3.97 38.77
N LEU A 83 -36.04 5.20 39.16
CA LEU A 83 -34.70 5.75 38.90
C LEU A 83 -33.60 4.93 39.58
N ASN A 84 -33.82 4.50 40.82
CA ASN A 84 -32.83 3.77 41.61
C ASN A 84 -32.64 2.30 41.16
N ILE A 85 -33.58 1.73 40.39
CA ILE A 85 -33.44 0.39 39.77
C ILE A 85 -32.85 0.50 38.35
N THR A 86 -33.22 1.52 37.58
CA THR A 86 -32.79 1.69 36.18
C THR A 86 -31.35 2.19 36.04
N VAL A 87 -30.91 3.13 36.89
CA VAL A 87 -29.55 3.70 36.85
C VAL A 87 -28.43 2.68 37.17
N PRO A 88 -28.51 1.82 38.22
CA PRO A 88 -27.44 0.86 38.52
C PRO A 88 -27.35 -0.28 37.49
N ASN A 89 -28.46 -0.67 36.87
CA ASN A 89 -28.43 -1.67 35.80
C ASN A 89 -27.77 -1.13 34.53
N LEU A 90 -28.05 0.12 34.18
CA LEU A 90 -27.38 0.79 33.07
C LEU A 90 -25.87 0.94 33.34
N GLN A 91 -25.48 1.37 34.54
CA GLN A 91 -24.06 1.55 34.87
C GLN A 91 -23.28 0.23 34.73
N LYS A 92 -23.87 -0.90 35.15
CA LYS A 92 -23.28 -2.23 34.94
C LYS A 92 -23.18 -2.59 33.46
N ASP A 93 -24.23 -2.33 32.69
CA ASP A 93 -24.29 -2.62 31.26
C ASP A 93 -23.30 -1.81 30.42
N ILE A 94 -23.21 -0.50 30.69
CA ILE A 94 -22.23 0.40 30.07
C ILE A 94 -20.82 0.01 30.53
N GLY A 95 -20.63 -0.32 31.81
CA GLY A 95 -19.35 -0.79 32.33
C GLY A 95 -18.86 -2.03 31.59
N GLN A 96 -19.74 -3.01 31.35
CA GLN A 96 -19.41 -4.22 30.60
C GLN A 96 -19.06 -3.92 29.13
N GLN A 97 -19.80 -3.02 28.47
CA GLN A 97 -19.51 -2.63 27.09
C GLN A 97 -18.22 -1.81 26.96
N ALA A 98 -17.94 -0.92 27.92
CA ALA A 98 -16.67 -0.21 28.01
C ALA A 98 -15.50 -1.19 28.15
N LEU A 99 -15.63 -2.21 29.00
CA LEU A 99 -14.63 -3.29 29.12
C LEU A 99 -14.40 -4.01 27.79
N TYR A 100 -15.45 -4.34 27.04
CA TYR A 100 -15.29 -4.96 25.71
C TYR A 100 -14.57 -4.05 24.71
N ILE A 101 -14.88 -2.75 24.69
CA ILE A 101 -14.20 -1.78 23.83
C ILE A 101 -12.72 -1.66 24.21
N THR A 102 -12.41 -1.62 25.51
CA THR A 102 -11.02 -1.58 26.00
C THR A 102 -10.27 -2.86 25.62
N MET A 103 -10.87 -4.04 25.83
CA MET A 103 -10.26 -5.32 25.44
C MET A 103 -9.97 -5.39 23.94
N ILE A 104 -10.91 -4.94 23.11
CA ILE A 104 -10.71 -4.81 21.66
C ILE A 104 -9.56 -3.84 21.35
N GLY A 105 -9.49 -2.69 22.02
CA GLY A 105 -8.39 -1.73 21.84
C GLY A 105 -7.02 -2.34 22.15
N CYS A 106 -6.91 -3.11 23.25
CA CYS A 106 -5.69 -3.83 23.60
C CYS A 106 -5.33 -4.89 22.54
N ILE A 107 -6.32 -5.64 22.03
CA ILE A 107 -6.11 -6.64 20.96
C ILE A 107 -5.62 -5.96 19.68
N VAL A 108 -6.24 -4.86 19.26
CA VAL A 108 -5.84 -4.07 18.09
C VAL A 108 -4.42 -3.57 18.23
N PHE A 109 -4.04 -3.05 19.39
CA PHE A 109 -2.68 -2.58 19.65
C PHE A 109 -1.65 -3.73 19.54
N LEU A 110 -1.91 -4.85 20.22
CA LEU A 110 -1.01 -6.00 20.23
C LEU A 110 -0.87 -6.62 18.83
N PHE A 111 -2.00 -6.89 18.15
CA PHE A 111 -2.01 -7.51 16.84
C PHE A 111 -1.55 -6.56 15.73
N GLY A 112 -1.86 -5.27 15.82
CA GLY A 112 -1.32 -4.25 14.92
C GLY A 112 0.20 -4.16 14.99
N TYR A 113 0.78 -4.27 16.18
CA TYR A 113 2.23 -4.32 16.35
C TYR A 113 2.82 -5.63 15.80
N ILE A 114 2.28 -6.78 16.22
CA ILE A 114 2.79 -8.11 15.83
C ILE A 114 2.70 -8.32 14.32
N GLN A 115 1.58 -7.97 13.68
CA GLN A 115 1.42 -8.19 12.24
C GLN A 115 2.49 -7.45 11.42
N ILE A 116 2.76 -6.17 11.75
CA ILE A 116 3.66 -5.30 10.97
C ILE A 116 5.11 -5.67 11.24
N THR A 117 5.46 -5.93 12.49
CA THR A 117 6.83 -6.27 12.90
C THR A 117 7.27 -7.61 12.34
N LEU A 118 6.47 -8.67 12.52
CA LEU A 118 6.79 -10.01 12.02
C LEU A 118 6.98 -9.99 10.50
N TRP A 119 6.06 -9.35 9.77
CA TRP A 119 6.17 -9.27 8.32
C TRP A 119 7.40 -8.46 7.89
N SER A 120 7.61 -7.28 8.47
CA SER A 120 8.75 -6.42 8.13
C SER A 120 10.10 -7.11 8.36
N ILE A 121 10.25 -7.85 9.47
CA ILE A 121 11.47 -8.63 9.75
C ILE A 121 11.73 -9.66 8.64
N THR A 122 10.70 -10.41 8.23
CA THR A 122 10.86 -11.43 7.17
C THR A 122 11.21 -10.82 5.81
N ILE A 123 10.64 -9.67 5.49
CA ILE A 123 10.90 -8.99 4.22
C ILE A 123 12.29 -8.38 4.19
N GLU A 124 12.75 -7.77 5.28
CA GLU A 124 14.12 -7.25 5.38
C GLU A 124 15.16 -8.36 5.17
N ARG A 125 14.96 -9.53 5.79
CA ARG A 125 15.84 -10.70 5.59
C ARG A 125 15.87 -11.15 4.13
N GLN A 126 14.70 -11.27 3.50
CA GLN A 126 14.58 -11.66 2.09
C GLN A 126 15.22 -10.64 1.14
N ILE A 127 15.03 -9.35 1.40
CA ILE A 127 15.60 -8.27 0.57
C ILE A 127 17.11 -8.19 0.75
N LEU A 128 17.63 -8.43 1.95
CA LEU A 128 19.07 -8.54 2.19
C LEU A 128 19.67 -9.73 1.41
N CYS A 129 19.03 -10.89 1.41
CA CYS A 129 19.45 -12.03 0.59
C CYS A 129 19.40 -11.72 -0.91
N LEU A 130 18.34 -11.06 -1.37
CA LEU A 130 18.19 -10.61 -2.76
C LEU A 130 19.33 -9.65 -3.16
N LYS A 131 19.64 -8.66 -2.31
CA LYS A 131 20.73 -7.69 -2.54
C LYS A 131 22.08 -8.40 -2.67
N LYS A 132 22.39 -9.32 -1.74
CA LYS A 132 23.62 -10.13 -1.78
C LYS A 132 23.70 -10.95 -3.07
N PHE A 133 22.61 -11.60 -3.45
CA PHE A 133 22.53 -12.40 -4.66
C PHE A 133 22.74 -11.57 -5.92
N ILE A 134 22.01 -10.46 -6.07
CA ILE A 134 22.14 -9.56 -7.22
C ILE A 134 23.58 -9.04 -7.33
N PHE A 135 24.19 -8.65 -6.21
CA PHE A 135 25.58 -8.19 -6.19
C PHE A 135 26.55 -9.27 -6.65
N HIS A 136 26.39 -10.51 -6.17
CA HIS A 136 27.21 -11.64 -6.61
C HIS A 136 27.06 -11.92 -8.12
N VAL A 137 25.84 -11.89 -8.64
CA VAL A 137 25.58 -12.08 -10.08
C VAL A 137 26.28 -11.01 -10.92
N ILE A 138 26.25 -9.75 -10.48
CA ILE A 138 26.89 -8.64 -11.20
C ILE A 138 28.41 -8.82 -11.24
N LEU A 139 29.03 -9.18 -10.12
CA LEU A 139 30.48 -9.38 -10.04
C LEU A 139 30.97 -10.52 -10.96
N ASN A 140 30.12 -11.51 -11.23
CA ASN A 140 30.43 -12.64 -12.12
C ASN A 140 30.04 -12.38 -13.59
N LYS A 141 29.68 -11.15 -13.97
CA LYS A 141 29.42 -10.81 -15.39
C LYS A 141 30.72 -10.52 -16.13
N ASN A 142 30.77 -10.97 -17.39
CA ASN A 142 31.89 -10.70 -18.29
C ASN A 142 32.05 -9.21 -18.57
N LEU A 143 33.28 -8.76 -18.84
CA LEU A 143 33.60 -7.36 -19.15
C LEU A 143 32.71 -6.78 -20.28
N THR A 144 32.42 -7.60 -21.30
CA THR A 144 31.51 -7.28 -22.42
C THR A 144 30.12 -6.80 -21.97
N TYR A 145 29.60 -7.29 -20.85
CA TYR A 145 28.33 -6.85 -20.29
C TYR A 145 28.41 -5.38 -19.84
N PHE A 146 29.51 -5.01 -19.19
CA PHE A 146 29.77 -3.65 -18.73
C PHE A 146 30.15 -2.70 -19.89
N ASP A 147 30.73 -3.19 -20.97
CA ASP A 147 30.97 -2.38 -22.17
C ASP A 147 29.67 -1.92 -22.85
N LYS A 148 28.62 -2.75 -22.78
CA LYS A 148 27.29 -2.49 -23.36
C LYS A 148 26.41 -1.61 -22.46
N LYS A 149 26.55 -1.68 -21.12
CA LYS A 149 25.68 -0.95 -20.17
C LYS A 149 26.44 0.14 -19.42
N LYS A 150 25.84 1.32 -19.30
CA LYS A 150 26.38 2.40 -18.45
C LYS A 150 26.30 1.99 -16.98
N THR A 151 27.44 1.96 -16.28
CA THR A 151 27.55 1.51 -14.88
C THR A 151 26.69 2.32 -13.91
N GLY A 152 26.61 3.65 -14.10
CA GLY A 152 25.78 4.53 -13.26
C GLY A 152 24.28 4.25 -13.39
N GLU A 153 23.81 4.01 -14.62
CA GLU A 153 22.41 3.66 -14.90
C GLU A 153 22.04 2.28 -14.35
N LEU A 154 22.98 1.33 -14.39
CA LEU A 154 22.76 0.00 -13.81
C LEU A 154 22.53 0.07 -12.29
N ASN A 155 23.33 0.87 -11.56
CA ASN A 155 23.21 0.98 -10.11
C ASN A 155 21.87 1.61 -9.67
N THR A 156 21.46 2.71 -10.31
CA THR A 156 20.17 3.37 -10.02
C THR A 156 19.01 2.44 -10.35
N THR A 157 19.05 1.81 -11.52
CA THR A 157 18.02 0.87 -11.97
C THR A 157 17.84 -0.28 -10.99
N ILE A 158 18.94 -0.88 -10.51
CA ILE A 158 18.88 -1.99 -9.57
C ILE A 158 18.28 -1.53 -8.23
N THR A 159 18.78 -0.42 -7.69
CA THR A 159 18.32 0.10 -6.41
C THR A 159 16.84 0.47 -6.44
N GLU A 160 16.40 1.15 -7.50
CA GLU A 160 14.98 1.52 -7.69
C GLU A 160 14.07 0.29 -7.79
N ASN A 161 14.47 -0.73 -8.54
CA ASN A 161 13.66 -1.93 -8.68
C ASN A 161 13.62 -2.77 -7.40
N ILE A 162 14.73 -2.85 -6.65
CA ILE A 162 14.74 -3.48 -5.33
C ILE A 162 13.80 -2.73 -4.36
N ASN A 163 13.78 -1.40 -4.38
CA ASN A 163 12.86 -0.62 -3.57
C ASN A 163 11.39 -0.83 -3.97
N LYS A 164 11.09 -0.95 -5.27
CA LYS A 164 9.74 -1.34 -5.73
C LYS A 164 9.32 -2.70 -5.20
N ILE A 165 10.24 -3.68 -5.22
CA ILE A 165 10.00 -5.02 -4.67
C ILE A 165 9.76 -4.96 -3.17
N TYR A 166 10.59 -4.23 -2.42
CA TYR A 166 10.41 -4.03 -0.97
C TYR A 166 9.05 -3.39 -0.67
N ASN A 167 8.67 -2.33 -1.37
CA ASN A 167 7.40 -1.64 -1.16
C ASN A 167 6.18 -2.50 -1.48
N GLY A 168 6.25 -3.34 -2.53
CA GLY A 168 5.13 -4.18 -2.93
C GLY A 168 4.97 -5.45 -2.11
N ILE A 169 6.07 -6.06 -1.64
CA ILE A 169 6.05 -7.31 -0.86
C ILE A 169 6.08 -7.04 0.66
N GLY A 170 6.46 -5.82 1.06
CA GLY A 170 6.52 -5.34 2.45
C GLY A 170 5.16 -5.27 3.16
N TYR A 171 5.04 -4.33 4.10
CA TYR A 171 3.85 -4.16 4.95
C TYR A 171 2.53 -3.99 4.17
N ARG A 172 2.58 -3.59 2.89
CA ARG A 172 1.38 -3.39 2.06
C ARG A 172 0.61 -4.68 1.80
N LEU A 173 1.28 -5.83 1.68
CA LEU A 173 0.60 -7.13 1.55
C LEU A 173 -0.18 -7.50 2.82
N VAL A 174 0.35 -7.16 3.99
CA VAL A 174 -0.35 -7.35 5.28
C VAL A 174 -1.63 -6.51 5.30
N PHE A 175 -1.56 -5.27 4.81
CA PHE A 175 -2.74 -4.43 4.69
C PHE A 175 -3.77 -4.98 3.69
N VAL A 176 -3.36 -5.62 2.60
CA VAL A 176 -4.31 -6.30 1.70
C VAL A 176 -5.11 -7.36 2.47
N LEU A 177 -4.43 -8.21 3.24
CA LEU A 177 -5.09 -9.25 4.05
C LEU A 177 -6.00 -8.66 5.14
N GLN A 178 -5.52 -7.64 5.84
CA GLN A 178 -6.29 -6.92 6.85
C GLN A 178 -7.57 -6.32 6.25
N PHE A 179 -7.45 -5.57 5.16
CA PHE A 179 -8.59 -4.91 4.51
C PHE A 179 -9.57 -5.90 3.86
N LEU A 180 -9.07 -7.02 3.30
CA LEU A 180 -9.94 -8.09 2.81
C LEU A 180 -10.72 -8.74 3.96
N SER A 181 -10.07 -8.98 5.10
CA SER A 181 -10.75 -9.47 6.30
C SER A 181 -11.80 -8.48 6.80
N THR A 182 -11.48 -7.19 6.88
CA THR A 182 -12.45 -6.13 7.23
C THR A 182 -13.64 -6.10 6.27
N PHE A 183 -13.39 -6.25 4.96
CA PHE A 183 -14.45 -6.33 3.96
C PHE A 183 -15.36 -7.53 4.21
N ILE A 184 -14.80 -8.74 4.29
CA ILE A 184 -15.57 -9.97 4.47
C ILE A 184 -16.38 -9.93 5.77
N THR A 185 -15.74 -9.59 6.89
CA THR A 185 -16.40 -9.56 8.19
C THR A 185 -17.43 -8.45 8.32
N GLY A 186 -17.14 -7.25 7.79
CA GLY A 186 -18.10 -6.14 7.73
C GLY A 186 -19.32 -6.47 6.87
N SER A 187 -19.12 -7.10 5.71
CA SER A 187 -20.23 -7.59 4.87
C SER A 187 -21.07 -8.63 5.60
N ILE A 188 -20.45 -9.64 6.23
CA ILE A 188 -21.16 -10.70 6.95
C ILE A 188 -22.01 -10.09 8.07
N ILE A 189 -21.43 -9.23 8.92
CA ILE A 189 -22.15 -8.60 10.03
C ILE A 189 -23.33 -7.77 9.51
N GLY A 190 -23.12 -6.98 8.45
CA GLY A 190 -24.18 -6.17 7.85
C GLY A 190 -25.34 -7.02 7.28
N PHE A 191 -25.03 -8.08 6.53
CA PHE A 191 -26.06 -8.94 5.95
C PHE A 191 -26.82 -9.76 7.01
N VAL A 192 -26.13 -10.27 8.03
CA VAL A 192 -26.76 -11.00 9.14
C VAL A 192 -27.68 -10.10 9.95
N LYS A 193 -27.30 -8.84 10.19
CA LYS A 193 -28.10 -7.90 10.97
C LYS A 193 -29.30 -7.35 10.22
N GLY A 194 -29.19 -7.12 8.92
CA GLY A 194 -30.33 -6.63 8.14
C GLY A 194 -30.04 -6.53 6.65
N TRP A 195 -30.30 -7.62 5.92
CA TRP A 195 -30.05 -7.73 4.49
C TRP A 195 -30.71 -6.63 3.63
N GLN A 196 -31.89 -6.13 4.02
CA GLN A 196 -32.65 -5.13 3.24
C GLN A 196 -31.91 -3.79 3.14
N LEU A 197 -31.39 -3.28 4.26
CA LEU A 197 -30.62 -2.04 4.28
C LEU A 197 -29.25 -2.25 3.63
N SER A 198 -28.65 -3.43 3.83
CA SER A 198 -27.37 -3.81 3.25
C SER A 198 -27.38 -3.75 1.73
N LEU A 199 -28.40 -4.32 1.09
CA LEU A 199 -28.55 -4.27 -0.38
C LEU A 199 -28.68 -2.85 -0.91
N VAL A 200 -29.42 -1.98 -0.19
CA VAL A 200 -29.59 -0.58 -0.60
C VAL A 200 -28.24 0.15 -0.60
N ILE A 201 -27.41 -0.05 0.42
CA ILE A 201 -26.07 0.57 0.47
C ILE A 201 -25.17 -0.03 -0.63
N TYR A 202 -25.20 -1.36 -0.82
CA TYR A 202 -24.44 -2.02 -1.87
C TYR A 202 -24.84 -1.62 -3.29
N ALA A 203 -26.09 -1.21 -3.53
CA ALA A 203 -26.52 -0.71 -4.83
C ALA A 203 -25.73 0.54 -5.28
N PHE A 204 -25.18 1.32 -4.33
CA PHE A 204 -24.31 2.46 -4.61
C PHE A 204 -22.83 2.09 -4.70
N ALA A 205 -22.42 0.88 -4.30
CA ALA A 205 -21.02 0.46 -4.34
C ALA A 205 -20.41 0.50 -5.75
N PRO A 206 -21.09 0.05 -6.84
CA PRO A 206 -20.57 0.17 -8.19
C PRO A 206 -20.27 1.61 -8.60
N LEU A 207 -21.06 2.58 -8.11
CA LEU A 207 -20.87 4.00 -8.41
C LEU A 207 -19.60 4.55 -7.72
N LEU A 208 -19.36 4.16 -6.46
CA LEU A 208 -18.12 4.51 -5.75
C LEU A 208 -16.89 3.86 -6.39
N ILE A 209 -16.99 2.58 -6.77
CA ILE A 209 -15.92 1.85 -7.45
C ILE A 209 -15.62 2.48 -8.81
N GLY A 210 -16.65 2.86 -9.57
CA GLY A 210 -16.48 3.58 -10.84
C GLY A 210 -15.75 4.91 -10.68
N CYS A 211 -16.09 5.69 -9.65
CA CYS A 211 -15.38 6.94 -9.34
C CYS A 211 -13.90 6.69 -8.99
N ALA A 212 -13.63 5.70 -8.14
CA ALA A 212 -12.28 5.33 -7.76
C ALA A 212 -11.46 4.84 -8.96
N PHE A 213 -12.07 4.07 -9.87
CA PHE A 213 -11.42 3.59 -11.09
C PHE A 213 -11.07 4.74 -12.04
N ILE A 214 -12.01 5.65 -12.28
CA ILE A 214 -11.76 6.86 -13.07
C ILE A 214 -10.61 7.66 -12.44
N PHE A 215 -10.64 7.86 -11.12
CA PHE A 215 -9.58 8.56 -10.40
C PHE A 215 -8.21 7.89 -10.59
N SER A 216 -8.14 6.56 -10.34
CA SER A 216 -6.91 5.77 -10.44
C SER A 216 -6.34 5.74 -11.85
N LYS A 217 -7.17 5.83 -12.90
CA LYS A 217 -6.72 5.84 -14.30
C LYS A 217 -6.33 7.23 -14.79
N PHE A 218 -7.11 8.26 -14.46
CA PHE A 218 -6.90 9.61 -14.96
C PHE A 218 -5.77 10.36 -14.23
N MET A 219 -5.64 10.19 -12.91
CA MET A 219 -4.65 10.95 -12.12
C MET A 219 -3.20 10.68 -12.52
N PRO A 220 -2.77 9.43 -12.76
CA PRO A 220 -1.41 9.17 -13.24
C PRO A 220 -1.13 9.80 -14.61
N ILE A 221 -2.10 9.79 -15.53
CA ILE A 221 -1.97 10.39 -16.86
C ILE A 221 -1.81 11.91 -16.75
N MET A 222 -2.62 12.57 -15.93
CA MET A 222 -2.52 14.02 -15.73
C MET A 222 -1.21 14.39 -15.02
N THR A 223 -0.78 13.59 -14.04
CA THR A 223 0.49 13.79 -13.34
C THR A 223 1.69 13.63 -14.28
N LYS A 224 1.65 12.64 -15.18
CA LYS A 224 2.67 12.47 -16.22
C LYS A 224 2.73 13.69 -17.15
N ARG A 225 1.59 14.19 -17.63
CA ARG A 225 1.53 15.39 -18.50
C ARG A 225 2.05 16.66 -17.81
N GLU A 226 1.77 16.81 -16.52
CA GLU A 226 2.30 17.89 -15.69
C GLU A 226 3.83 17.80 -15.58
N LEU A 227 4.35 16.61 -15.25
CA LEU A 227 5.79 16.33 -15.19
C LEU A 227 6.49 16.58 -16.53
N GLU A 228 5.91 16.14 -17.65
CA GLU A 228 6.45 16.38 -19.00
C GLU A 228 6.47 17.88 -19.35
N SER A 229 5.43 18.62 -18.97
CA SER A 229 5.37 20.07 -19.19
C SER A 229 6.40 20.82 -18.35
N TYR A 230 6.58 20.40 -17.09
CA TYR A 230 7.57 20.96 -16.17
C TYR A 230 9.00 20.61 -16.59
N SER A 231 9.24 19.39 -17.06
CA SER A 231 10.55 18.93 -17.54
C SER A 231 11.12 19.82 -18.63
N LYS A 232 10.27 20.39 -19.52
CA LYS A 232 10.73 21.33 -20.57
C LYS A 232 11.31 22.61 -19.97
N ALA A 233 10.70 23.14 -18.91
CA ALA A 233 11.26 24.28 -18.18
C ALA A 233 12.55 23.87 -17.43
N GLY A 234 12.57 22.67 -16.85
CA GLY A 234 13.76 22.08 -16.22
C GLY A 234 14.95 21.95 -17.17
N THR A 235 14.74 21.50 -18.41
CA THR A 235 15.80 21.42 -19.43
C THR A 235 16.39 22.79 -19.75
N ILE A 236 15.55 23.83 -19.86
CA ILE A 236 16.02 25.21 -20.07
C ILE A 236 16.85 25.67 -18.87
N ALA A 237 16.35 25.47 -17.65
CA ALA A 237 17.09 25.84 -16.44
C ALA A 237 18.44 25.11 -16.38
N GLN A 238 18.48 23.82 -16.71
CA GLN A 238 19.71 23.04 -16.72
C GLN A 238 20.72 23.57 -17.75
N GLU A 239 20.28 23.89 -18.97
CA GLU A 239 21.12 24.49 -20.02
C GLU A 239 21.71 25.84 -19.55
N VAL A 240 20.85 26.74 -19.06
CA VAL A 240 21.25 28.08 -18.60
C VAL A 240 22.22 28.01 -17.42
N LEU A 241 21.96 27.16 -16.43
CA LEU A 241 22.83 27.00 -15.26
C LEU A 241 24.17 26.36 -15.63
N SER A 242 24.16 25.39 -16.55
CA SER A 242 25.41 24.76 -17.03
C SER A 242 26.30 25.72 -17.81
N SER A 243 25.69 26.70 -18.50
CA SER A 243 26.37 27.66 -19.38
C SER A 243 26.28 29.10 -18.84
N ILE A 244 26.23 29.25 -17.51
CA ILE A 244 25.93 30.54 -16.87
C ILE A 244 26.93 31.66 -17.24
N LYS A 245 28.22 31.31 -17.41
CA LYS A 245 29.26 32.25 -17.83
C LYS A 245 28.97 32.82 -19.23
N THR A 246 28.50 32.00 -20.15
CA THR A 246 28.12 32.41 -21.51
C THR A 246 26.91 33.34 -21.47
N VAL A 247 25.90 33.02 -20.65
CA VAL A 247 24.71 33.87 -20.50
C VAL A 247 25.08 35.25 -19.96
N PHE A 248 26.00 35.34 -18.99
CA PHE A 248 26.52 36.62 -18.51
C PHE A 248 27.35 37.36 -19.58
N ALA A 249 28.21 36.65 -20.31
CA ALA A 249 29.05 37.26 -21.36
C ALA A 249 28.22 37.93 -22.47
N TYR A 250 27.08 37.35 -22.84
CA TYR A 250 26.16 37.92 -23.83
C TYR A 250 25.03 38.77 -23.23
N ASN A 251 25.04 39.04 -21.91
CA ASN A 251 23.99 39.76 -21.19
C ASN A 251 22.56 39.20 -21.42
N GLY A 252 22.46 37.87 -21.59
CA GLY A 252 21.25 37.16 -22.01
C GLY A 252 20.24 36.83 -20.89
N SER A 253 20.43 37.37 -19.68
CA SER A 253 19.62 37.02 -18.49
C SER A 253 18.12 37.25 -18.69
N LYS A 254 17.73 38.38 -19.28
CA LYS A 254 16.32 38.71 -19.57
C LYS A 254 15.70 37.77 -20.61
N TYR A 255 16.47 37.40 -21.63
CA TYR A 255 16.02 36.47 -22.67
C TYR A 255 15.74 35.08 -22.07
N GLU A 256 16.68 34.55 -21.30
CA GLU A 256 16.54 33.24 -20.66
C GLU A 256 15.44 33.23 -19.59
N HIS A 257 15.27 34.32 -18.84
CA HIS A 257 14.15 34.48 -17.92
C HIS A 257 12.79 34.39 -18.64
N SER A 258 12.64 35.07 -19.77
CA SER A 258 11.41 35.01 -20.58
C SER A 258 11.18 33.61 -21.17
N ARG A 259 12.25 32.97 -21.67
CA ARG A 259 12.25 31.60 -22.19
C ARG A 259 11.76 30.60 -21.13
N TYR A 260 12.32 30.65 -19.93
CA TYR A 260 11.91 29.81 -18.81
C TYR A 260 10.45 30.07 -18.40
N THR A 261 10.07 31.34 -18.24
CA THR A 261 8.72 31.76 -17.82
C THR A 261 7.64 31.30 -18.82
N LYS A 262 7.91 31.35 -20.12
CA LYS A 262 7.00 30.86 -21.16
C LYS A 262 6.67 29.38 -21.01
N HIS A 263 7.67 28.55 -20.68
CA HIS A 263 7.46 27.12 -20.44
C HIS A 263 6.80 26.86 -19.08
N LEU A 264 7.15 27.65 -18.06
CA LEU A 264 6.54 27.57 -16.73
C LEU A 264 5.04 27.90 -16.78
N HIS A 265 4.61 28.85 -17.62
CA HIS A 265 3.19 29.18 -17.78
C HIS A 265 2.38 28.00 -18.37
N LYS A 266 2.97 27.24 -19.31
CA LYS A 266 2.33 26.03 -19.86
C LYS A 266 2.20 24.93 -18.80
N ALA A 267 3.24 24.74 -17.98
CA ALA A 267 3.20 23.82 -16.85
C ALA A 267 2.12 24.24 -15.84
N LYS A 268 2.02 25.54 -15.51
CA LYS A 268 0.97 26.11 -14.65
C LYS A 268 -0.44 25.79 -15.18
N GLN A 269 -0.71 26.03 -16.47
CA GLN A 269 -2.02 25.73 -17.06
C GLN A 269 -2.37 24.24 -16.97
N THR A 270 -1.39 23.37 -17.18
CA THR A 270 -1.56 21.91 -17.05
C THR A 270 -1.87 21.52 -15.60
N GLY A 271 -1.15 22.10 -14.64
CA GLY A 271 -1.40 21.92 -13.21
C GLY A 271 -2.78 22.42 -12.77
N ILE A 272 -3.22 23.60 -13.23
CA ILE A 272 -4.57 24.13 -12.96
C ILE A 272 -5.64 23.17 -13.48
N ARG A 273 -5.51 22.68 -14.73
CA ARG A 273 -6.47 21.73 -15.30
C ARG A 273 -6.51 20.41 -14.51
N LYS A 274 -5.36 19.88 -14.10
CA LYS A 274 -5.27 18.71 -13.22
C LYS A 274 -5.98 18.98 -11.88
N GLY A 275 -5.74 20.13 -11.28
CA GLY A 275 -6.36 20.55 -10.03
C GLY A 275 -7.88 20.63 -10.12
N MET A 276 -8.42 21.22 -11.20
CA MET A 276 -9.88 21.29 -11.43
C MET A 276 -10.50 19.90 -11.59
N ILE A 277 -9.88 19.01 -12.38
CA ILE A 277 -10.36 17.63 -12.56
C ILE A 277 -10.32 16.87 -11.22
N ASN A 278 -9.23 17.00 -10.46
CA ASN A 278 -9.09 16.38 -9.15
C ASN A 278 -10.18 16.87 -8.17
N GLY A 279 -10.40 18.19 -8.11
CA GLY A 279 -11.44 18.79 -7.29
C GLY A 279 -12.84 18.29 -7.66
N LEU A 280 -13.15 18.22 -8.95
CA LEU A 280 -14.44 17.69 -9.43
C LEU A 280 -14.64 16.23 -9.06
N LEU A 281 -13.61 15.37 -9.25
CA LEU A 281 -13.69 13.95 -8.91
C LEU A 281 -13.87 13.73 -7.41
N ILE A 282 -13.11 14.44 -6.56
CA ILE A 282 -13.26 14.36 -5.10
C ILE A 282 -14.64 14.89 -4.66
N GLY A 283 -15.11 15.99 -5.25
CA GLY A 283 -16.42 16.55 -4.98
C GLY A 283 -17.55 15.58 -5.34
N PHE A 284 -17.48 14.98 -6.52
CA PHE A 284 -18.46 13.99 -6.97
C PHE A 284 -18.46 12.73 -6.10
N PHE A 285 -17.28 12.23 -5.71
CA PHE A 285 -17.16 11.12 -4.76
C PHE A 285 -17.84 11.44 -3.41
N ARG A 286 -17.60 12.63 -2.85
CA ARG A 286 -18.24 13.08 -1.61
C ARG A 286 -19.75 13.25 -1.75
N PHE A 287 -20.22 13.75 -2.89
CA PHE A 287 -21.64 13.87 -3.18
C PHE A 287 -22.34 12.50 -3.11
N ILE A 288 -21.79 11.49 -3.80
CA ILE A 288 -22.31 10.11 -3.75
C ILE A 288 -22.34 9.59 -2.32
N LEU A 289 -21.27 9.82 -1.55
CA LEU A 289 -21.21 9.40 -0.16
C LEU A 289 -22.35 10.01 0.68
N TYR A 290 -22.64 11.30 0.52
CA TYR A 290 -23.77 11.93 1.20
C TYR A 290 -25.14 11.43 0.71
N CYS A 291 -25.28 11.09 -0.58
CA CYS A 291 -26.49 10.43 -1.08
C CYS A 291 -26.69 9.06 -0.42
N ILE A 292 -25.63 8.26 -0.26
CA ILE A 292 -25.68 6.98 0.47
C ILE A 292 -26.12 7.20 1.92
N TYR A 293 -25.63 8.25 2.57
CA TYR A 293 -26.01 8.58 3.94
C TYR A 293 -27.49 8.94 4.00
N ALA A 294 -27.96 9.83 3.14
CA ALA A 294 -29.36 10.25 3.09
C ALA A 294 -30.31 9.08 2.81
N VAL A 295 -30.04 8.29 1.77
CA VAL A 295 -30.88 7.14 1.39
C VAL A 295 -30.80 6.01 2.43
N GLY A 296 -29.60 5.73 2.95
CA GLY A 296 -29.38 4.72 3.97
C GLY A 296 -30.12 5.03 5.26
N PHE A 297 -30.03 6.25 5.78
CA PHE A 297 -30.76 6.66 6.97
C PHE A 297 -32.27 6.79 6.74
N TYR A 298 -32.71 7.28 5.57
CA TYR A 298 -34.12 7.32 5.23
C TYR A 298 -34.75 5.92 5.22
N ARG A 299 -34.10 4.96 4.54
CA ARG A 299 -34.58 3.59 4.52
C ARG A 299 -34.45 2.91 5.88
N GLY A 300 -33.38 3.20 6.62
CA GLY A 300 -33.22 2.76 8.00
C GLY A 300 -34.38 3.21 8.88
N ALA A 301 -34.72 4.51 8.85
CA ALA A 301 -35.83 5.05 9.63
C ALA A 301 -37.17 4.35 9.31
N GLN A 302 -37.42 4.03 8.04
CA GLN A 302 -38.60 3.24 7.65
C GLN A 302 -38.59 1.82 8.26
N LEU A 303 -37.43 1.16 8.35
CA LEU A 303 -37.31 -0.17 8.94
C LEU A 303 -37.55 -0.17 10.45
N VAL A 304 -37.10 0.88 11.15
CA VAL A 304 -37.43 1.09 12.57
C VAL A 304 -38.91 1.36 12.74
N HIS A 305 -39.51 2.21 11.90
CA HIS A 305 -40.94 2.49 11.96
C HIS A 305 -41.80 1.24 11.72
N GLN A 306 -41.35 0.32 10.88
CA GLN A 306 -41.99 -0.98 10.64
C GLN A 306 -41.69 -2.03 11.72
N HIS A 307 -40.98 -1.68 12.80
CA HIS A 307 -40.54 -2.58 13.87
C HIS A 307 -39.70 -3.78 13.37
N LYS A 308 -39.00 -3.63 12.25
CA LYS A 308 -38.16 -4.69 11.65
C LYS A 308 -36.70 -4.66 12.12
N ALA A 309 -36.25 -3.54 12.67
CA ALA A 309 -34.89 -3.36 13.17
C ALA A 309 -34.87 -2.33 14.30
N ASN A 310 -33.91 -2.46 15.21
CA ASN A 310 -33.64 -1.41 16.20
C ASN A 310 -32.72 -0.33 15.62
N ILE A 311 -32.73 0.85 16.24
CA ILE A 311 -31.93 2.00 15.80
C ILE A 311 -30.42 1.68 15.84
N GLY A 312 -29.95 0.99 16.88
CA GLY A 312 -28.56 0.56 16.97
C GLY A 312 -28.17 -0.43 15.87
N ASP A 313 -29.07 -1.35 15.48
CA ASP A 313 -28.80 -2.30 14.39
C ASP A 313 -28.64 -1.59 13.04
N ILE A 314 -29.40 -0.50 12.80
CA ILE A 314 -29.22 0.34 11.60
C ILE A 314 -27.82 0.95 11.57
N PHE A 315 -27.35 1.50 12.69
CA PHE A 315 -25.98 2.04 12.76
C PHE A 315 -24.93 0.97 12.52
N VAL A 316 -25.10 -0.24 13.07
CA VAL A 316 -24.20 -1.38 12.78
C VAL A 316 -24.17 -1.66 11.29
N ILE A 317 -25.33 -1.91 10.68
CA ILE A 317 -25.43 -2.27 9.25
C ILE A 317 -24.80 -1.19 8.38
N PHE A 318 -25.14 0.08 8.65
CA PHE A 318 -24.67 1.20 7.87
C PHE A 318 -23.14 1.36 7.91
N PHE A 319 -22.56 1.46 9.12
CA PHE A 319 -21.13 1.70 9.26
C PHE A 319 -20.28 0.48 8.88
N THR A 320 -20.73 -0.74 9.19
CA THR A 320 -19.97 -1.97 8.84
C THR A 320 -19.86 -2.14 7.33
N ILE A 321 -20.92 -1.86 6.57
CA ILE A 321 -20.92 -1.97 5.10
C ILE A 321 -20.12 -0.86 4.45
N ILE A 322 -20.25 0.37 4.94
CA ILE A 322 -19.44 1.49 4.43
C ILE A 322 -17.95 1.18 4.64
N ILE A 323 -17.56 0.76 5.85
CA ILE A 323 -16.18 0.39 6.15
C ILE A 323 -15.72 -0.82 5.32
N ALA A 324 -16.60 -1.79 5.05
CA ALA A 324 -16.29 -2.88 4.14
C ALA A 324 -15.98 -2.38 2.73
N ILE A 325 -16.86 -1.56 2.13
CA ILE A 325 -16.67 -1.00 0.78
C ILE A 325 -15.37 -0.19 0.70
N PHE A 326 -15.09 0.66 1.69
CA PHE A 326 -13.84 1.42 1.74
C PHE A 326 -12.61 0.51 1.88
N SER A 327 -12.69 -0.51 2.74
CA SER A 327 -11.60 -1.47 2.93
C SER A 327 -11.29 -2.23 1.63
N PHE A 328 -12.31 -2.62 0.87
CA PHE A 328 -12.12 -3.23 -0.45
C PHE A 328 -11.34 -2.32 -1.42
N GLY A 329 -11.67 -1.02 -1.45
CA GLY A 329 -10.93 -0.03 -2.24
C GLY A 329 -9.45 0.11 -1.81
N GLN A 330 -9.20 0.09 -0.50
CA GLN A 330 -7.85 0.13 0.05
C GLN A 330 -7.06 -1.16 -0.24
N ALA A 331 -7.70 -2.32 -0.16
CA ALA A 331 -7.09 -3.60 -0.53
C ALA A 331 -6.63 -3.58 -2.00
N THR A 332 -7.49 -3.10 -2.90
CA THR A 332 -7.18 -3.01 -4.34
C THR A 332 -5.98 -2.09 -4.61
N THR A 333 -5.93 -0.93 -3.95
CA THR A 333 -4.81 0.02 -4.11
C THR A 333 -3.50 -0.57 -3.59
N ASN A 334 -3.52 -1.28 -2.45
CA ASN A 334 -2.34 -1.93 -1.91
C ASN A 334 -1.89 -3.13 -2.77
N LEU A 335 -2.83 -3.85 -3.37
CA LEU A 335 -2.55 -4.97 -4.27
C LEU A 335 -1.84 -4.51 -5.57
N GLN A 336 -2.11 -3.30 -6.05
CA GLN A 336 -1.42 -2.75 -7.22
C GLN A 336 0.11 -2.72 -7.02
N PHE A 337 0.59 -2.32 -5.83
CA PHE A 337 2.02 -2.29 -5.54
C PHE A 337 2.67 -3.67 -5.54
N PHE A 338 1.92 -4.72 -5.20
CA PHE A 338 2.40 -6.09 -5.35
C PHE A 338 2.59 -6.44 -6.85
N GLY A 339 1.67 -6.02 -7.72
CA GLY A 339 1.84 -6.12 -9.17
C GLY A 339 3.08 -5.38 -9.69
N GLU A 340 3.34 -4.18 -9.19
CA GLU A 340 4.55 -3.41 -9.51
C GLU A 340 5.84 -4.12 -9.04
N ALA A 341 5.82 -4.76 -7.87
CA ALA A 341 6.94 -5.57 -7.39
C ALA A 341 7.22 -6.79 -8.28
N ILE A 342 6.19 -7.47 -8.76
CA ILE A 342 6.35 -8.58 -9.72
C ILE A 342 6.98 -8.06 -11.03
N GLY A 343 6.50 -6.93 -11.54
CA GLY A 343 7.07 -6.29 -12.73
C GLY A 343 8.54 -5.91 -12.56
N ALA A 344 8.89 -5.29 -11.43
CA ALA A 344 10.26 -4.92 -11.09
C ALA A 344 11.17 -6.16 -10.97
N MET A 345 10.69 -7.24 -10.35
CA MET A 345 11.44 -8.49 -10.26
C MET A 345 11.69 -9.13 -11.63
N LYS A 346 10.66 -9.18 -12.49
CA LYS A 346 10.79 -9.71 -13.86
C LYS A 346 11.82 -8.90 -14.66
N TYR A 347 11.78 -7.59 -14.54
CA TYR A 347 12.73 -6.69 -15.18
C TYR A 347 14.17 -6.89 -14.68
N LEU A 348 14.37 -7.07 -13.37
CA LEU A 348 15.70 -7.40 -12.82
C LEU A 348 16.24 -8.72 -13.34
N CYS A 349 15.41 -9.77 -13.38
CA CYS A 349 15.81 -11.06 -13.93
C CYS A 349 16.22 -10.95 -15.41
N GLN A 350 15.48 -10.15 -16.18
CA GLN A 350 15.79 -9.86 -17.59
C GLN A 350 17.09 -9.06 -17.73
N ILE A 351 17.31 -8.01 -16.94
CA ILE A 351 18.54 -7.21 -16.99
C ILE A 351 19.77 -8.04 -16.68
N LEU A 352 19.66 -8.94 -15.71
CA LEU A 352 20.75 -9.77 -15.25
C LEU A 352 20.91 -11.04 -16.09
N ASP A 353 20.10 -11.26 -17.14
CA ASP A 353 20.05 -12.49 -17.93
C ASP A 353 20.12 -13.75 -17.04
N THR A 354 19.43 -13.70 -15.89
CA THR A 354 19.50 -14.74 -14.86
C THR A 354 18.09 -15.10 -14.46
N SER A 355 17.76 -16.39 -14.53
CA SER A 355 16.48 -16.91 -14.02
C SER A 355 16.64 -17.30 -12.55
N LEU A 356 15.63 -17.05 -11.71
CA LEU A 356 15.63 -17.54 -10.33
C LEU A 356 15.68 -19.09 -10.24
N THR A 357 15.40 -19.78 -11.33
CA THR A 357 15.50 -21.24 -11.46
C THR A 357 16.94 -21.75 -11.62
N SER A 358 17.85 -21.02 -12.28
CA SER A 358 19.28 -21.37 -12.31
C SER A 358 19.98 -21.17 -10.95
N VAL A 359 19.30 -20.52 -10.01
CA VAL A 359 19.80 -20.20 -8.66
C VAL A 359 19.73 -21.39 -7.71
N LYS A 360 18.73 -22.28 -7.84
CA LYS A 360 18.65 -23.47 -6.98
C LYS A 360 19.74 -24.47 -7.36
N SER A 361 20.04 -24.57 -8.65
CA SER A 361 21.18 -25.31 -9.16
C SER A 361 22.49 -24.69 -8.68
N GLN A 362 22.66 -23.37 -8.63
CA GLN A 362 23.90 -22.75 -8.09
C GLN A 362 24.03 -22.86 -6.56
N GLN A 363 22.95 -22.65 -5.78
CA GLN A 363 23.00 -22.78 -4.32
C GLN A 363 23.07 -24.23 -3.83
N GLN A 364 22.47 -25.21 -4.53
CA GLN A 364 22.72 -26.64 -4.24
C GLN A 364 24.08 -27.12 -4.79
N LYS A 365 24.60 -26.50 -5.86
CA LYS A 365 25.96 -26.78 -6.35
C LYS A 365 27.06 -26.17 -5.50
N ASN A 366 26.77 -25.22 -4.62
CA ASN A 366 27.77 -24.73 -3.66
C ASN A 366 28.29 -25.82 -2.70
N ASP A 367 27.63 -26.99 -2.63
CA ASP A 367 28.16 -28.14 -1.91
C ASP A 367 28.83 -29.20 -2.80
N LYS A 368 28.63 -29.22 -4.14
CA LYS A 368 29.18 -30.30 -4.99
C LYS A 368 29.60 -29.99 -6.42
N GLU A 369 29.29 -28.83 -7.02
CA GLU A 369 29.64 -28.60 -8.42
C GLU A 369 29.58 -27.11 -8.78
N THR A 370 30.36 -26.30 -8.07
CA THR A 370 30.73 -24.99 -8.61
C THR A 370 31.30 -25.20 -10.01
N ILE A 371 30.61 -24.68 -11.03
CA ILE A 371 31.26 -24.26 -12.27
C ILE A 371 32.07 -23.02 -11.88
N THR A 372 33.11 -23.25 -11.10
CA THR A 372 34.14 -22.28 -10.77
C THR A 372 34.96 -22.03 -12.02
N ALA A 373 35.61 -20.87 -12.08
CA ALA A 373 36.64 -20.52 -13.04
C ALA A 373 37.90 -21.44 -12.98
N TYR A 374 37.74 -22.73 -12.68
CA TYR A 374 38.79 -23.75 -12.49
C TYR A 374 38.73 -24.90 -13.51
N ASP A 375 37.88 -24.84 -14.55
CA ASP A 375 37.97 -25.78 -15.69
C ASP A 375 39.22 -25.51 -16.57
N GLY A 376 40.00 -24.47 -16.25
CA GLY A 376 41.31 -24.24 -16.84
C GLY A 376 42.37 -25.15 -16.21
N LEU A 377 43.29 -25.65 -17.05
CA LEU A 377 44.49 -26.35 -16.58
C LEU A 377 45.30 -25.45 -15.65
N LYS A 378 45.43 -25.87 -14.38
CA LYS A 378 46.36 -25.26 -13.44
C LYS A 378 47.73 -25.88 -13.66
N LEU A 379 48.67 -25.11 -14.20
CA LEU A 379 50.03 -25.56 -14.44
C LEU A 379 50.85 -25.46 -13.15
N ASP A 380 51.58 -26.52 -12.79
CA ASP A 380 52.48 -26.54 -11.63
C ASP A 380 53.73 -25.68 -11.85
N GLN A 381 54.18 -25.58 -13.11
CA GLN A 381 55.30 -24.74 -13.53
C GLN A 381 54.96 -24.02 -14.82
N LEU A 382 55.06 -22.68 -14.81
CA LEU A 382 54.84 -21.83 -15.97
C LEU A 382 56.19 -21.47 -16.58
N LYS A 383 56.46 -21.90 -17.82
CA LYS A 383 57.66 -21.48 -18.57
C LYS A 383 57.64 -20.00 -18.92
N GLY A 384 56.47 -19.43 -19.20
CA GLY A 384 56.28 -18.00 -19.45
C GLY A 384 56.45 -17.54 -20.91
N ASP A 385 56.59 -18.46 -21.87
CA ASP A 385 56.52 -18.12 -23.30
C ASP A 385 55.09 -17.73 -23.69
N ILE A 386 54.92 -16.64 -24.45
CA ILE A 386 53.61 -16.12 -24.89
C ILE A 386 53.58 -16.13 -26.42
N GLU A 387 52.53 -16.70 -27.01
CA GLU A 387 52.31 -16.71 -28.47
C GLU A 387 50.92 -16.17 -28.80
N PHE A 388 50.89 -15.20 -29.72
CA PHE A 388 49.69 -14.79 -30.43
C PHE A 388 49.75 -15.45 -31.80
N ASP A 389 48.69 -16.18 -32.18
CA ASP A 389 48.57 -16.85 -33.47
C ASP A 389 47.28 -16.40 -34.16
N ASN A 390 47.44 -15.63 -35.25
CA ASN A 390 46.39 -15.13 -36.13
C ASN A 390 45.20 -14.50 -35.39
N VAL A 391 45.49 -13.73 -34.33
CA VAL A 391 44.46 -13.19 -33.44
C VAL A 391 43.69 -12.08 -34.15
N CYS A 392 42.37 -12.24 -34.21
CA CYS A 392 41.41 -11.22 -34.62
C CYS A 392 40.55 -10.81 -33.43
N PHE A 393 40.33 -9.51 -33.24
CA PHE A 393 39.54 -9.01 -32.11
C PHE A 393 38.77 -7.75 -32.47
N SER A 394 37.51 -7.68 -32.02
CA SER A 394 36.62 -6.54 -32.20
C SER A 394 35.86 -6.30 -30.91
N TYR A 395 35.77 -5.03 -30.47
CA TYR A 395 35.00 -4.72 -29.27
C TYR A 395 33.50 -4.96 -29.53
N PRO A 396 32.76 -5.55 -28.56
CA PRO A 396 31.33 -5.85 -28.73
C PRO A 396 30.45 -4.63 -29.04
N ARG A 397 30.88 -3.43 -28.64
CA ARG A 397 30.18 -2.17 -28.89
C ARG A 397 30.39 -1.62 -30.32
N ARG A 398 31.39 -2.14 -31.03
CA ARG A 398 31.75 -1.81 -32.42
C ARG A 398 32.16 -3.09 -33.15
N SER A 399 31.24 -4.04 -33.24
CA SER A 399 31.49 -5.34 -33.88
C SER A 399 31.86 -5.26 -35.36
N GLU A 400 31.50 -4.15 -36.02
CA GLU A 400 31.79 -3.93 -37.44
C GLU A 400 33.24 -3.51 -37.72
N MET A 401 34.02 -3.18 -36.68
CA MET A 401 35.40 -2.74 -36.83
C MET A 401 36.33 -3.66 -36.06
N ASN A 402 37.19 -4.38 -36.79
CA ASN A 402 38.24 -5.19 -36.21
C ASN A 402 39.36 -4.28 -35.70
N VAL A 403 39.70 -4.40 -34.42
CA VAL A 403 40.82 -3.70 -33.79
C VAL A 403 42.11 -4.46 -34.02
N LEU A 404 42.07 -5.79 -33.94
CA LEU A 404 43.18 -6.68 -34.31
C LEU A 404 42.76 -7.51 -35.52
N SER A 405 43.65 -7.62 -36.50
CA SER A 405 43.45 -8.40 -37.72
C SER A 405 44.69 -9.23 -37.99
N ASN A 406 44.56 -10.57 -37.89
CA ASN A 406 45.64 -11.55 -38.13
C ASN A 406 46.96 -11.23 -37.40
N LEU A 407 46.89 -10.89 -36.10
CA LEU A 407 48.07 -10.57 -35.31
C LEU A 407 48.78 -11.86 -34.86
N SER A 408 50.05 -12.03 -35.27
CA SER A 408 50.88 -13.18 -34.92
C SER A 408 52.28 -12.75 -34.45
N PHE A 409 52.67 -13.10 -33.22
CA PHE A 409 54.02 -12.88 -32.69
C PHE A 409 54.29 -13.77 -31.48
N LYS A 410 55.57 -13.98 -31.14
CA LYS A 410 56.02 -14.80 -30.01
C LYS A 410 56.91 -13.97 -29.08
N ILE A 411 56.72 -14.13 -27.77
CA ILE A 411 57.55 -13.55 -26.71
C ILE A 411 58.16 -14.71 -25.92
N LYS A 412 59.49 -14.75 -25.82
CA LYS A 412 60.16 -15.79 -25.02
C LYS A 412 60.24 -15.38 -23.55
N PHE A 413 60.33 -16.37 -22.69
CA PHE A 413 60.59 -16.14 -21.27
C PHE A 413 61.88 -15.32 -21.06
N GLY A 414 61.76 -14.22 -20.31
CA GLY A 414 62.85 -13.28 -20.01
C GLY A 414 62.95 -12.09 -20.96
N ASP A 415 62.22 -12.09 -22.09
CA ASP A 415 62.21 -10.96 -23.01
C ASP A 415 61.36 -9.79 -22.47
N THR A 416 61.83 -8.56 -22.72
CA THR A 416 61.03 -7.35 -22.53
C THR A 416 60.59 -6.84 -23.89
N VAL A 417 59.28 -6.80 -24.14
CA VAL A 417 58.70 -6.37 -25.42
C VAL A 417 58.02 -5.02 -25.28
N ALA A 418 58.33 -4.10 -26.19
CA ALA A 418 57.67 -2.80 -26.29
C ALA A 418 56.68 -2.80 -27.46
N ILE A 419 55.41 -2.48 -27.19
CA ILE A 419 54.36 -2.33 -28.22
C ILE A 419 54.18 -0.84 -28.52
N ILE A 420 54.52 -0.43 -29.75
CA ILE A 420 54.49 0.96 -30.20
C ILE A 420 53.61 1.08 -31.44
N GLY A 421 52.95 2.24 -31.63
CA GLY A 421 51.98 2.43 -32.70
C GLY A 421 51.17 3.71 -32.52
N HIS A 422 50.32 4.05 -33.49
CA HIS A 422 49.42 5.20 -33.40
C HIS A 422 48.20 4.89 -32.51
N ASN A 423 47.37 5.88 -32.19
CA ASN A 423 46.12 5.64 -31.47
C ASN A 423 45.17 4.76 -32.29
N GLY A 424 44.52 3.78 -31.66
CA GLY A 424 43.53 2.90 -32.29
C GLY A 424 44.08 1.66 -33.00
N CYS A 425 45.39 1.40 -32.98
CA CYS A 425 45.98 0.22 -33.61
C CYS A 425 45.98 -1.06 -32.75
N GLY A 426 45.27 -1.08 -31.62
CA GLY A 426 45.13 -2.27 -30.77
C GLY A 426 46.31 -2.60 -29.87
N LYS A 427 47.12 -1.59 -29.49
CA LYS A 427 48.02 -1.67 -28.32
C LYS A 427 47.19 -1.66 -27.04
#